data_AF-A0A1V4PML3-F1
#
_entry.id   AF-A0A1V4PML3-F1
#
_cell.length_a   1.000
_cell.length_b   1.000
_cell.length_c   1.000
_cell.angle_alpha   90.00
_cell.angle_beta   90.00
_cell.angle_gamma   90.00
#
_symmetry.space_group_name_H-M   'P 1'
#
loop_
_entity.id
_entity.type
_entity.pdbx_description
1 polymer ?
#
loop_
_entity_poly.entity_id
_entity_poly.type
_entity_poly.pdbx_seq_one_letter_code
_entity_poly.pdbx_strand_id
1 'polypeptide(L)'
;MEQMTNTKLPRLLGAAVVSAGAILATTTAPTATAEPCADVELVFARGTGEAPGVGGVGQSYVDALRAQLGPRTLDVYPVNYAASDDFNNREAFASTVIDGVRDAGNHVQATAANCPATKIVLGGYSQGAIVAGFVTADQVPAGVPAAVAPQPLPASTADHVAAVT
;
A
#
# COMPACT_ATOMS: atom_id res chain seq x y z
N MET A 1 13.75 -43.91 60.61
CA MET A 1 14.57 -43.51 59.45
C MET A 1 13.59 -42.75 58.57
N GLU A 2 13.60 -41.44 58.40
CA GLU A 2 14.69 -40.46 58.38
C GLU A 2 14.11 -39.04 58.66
N GLN A 3 15.00 -38.10 58.98
CA GLN A 3 14.75 -36.88 59.75
C GLN A 3 14.09 -35.73 58.98
N MET A 4 13.28 -34.96 59.72
CA MET A 4 12.79 -33.64 59.38
C MET A 4 13.78 -32.53 59.77
N THR A 5 14.01 -31.63 58.82
CA THR A 5 14.02 -30.16 58.94
C THR A 5 15.16 -29.37 59.61
N ASN A 6 15.47 -28.31 58.86
CA ASN A 6 15.71 -26.91 59.23
C ASN A 6 17.02 -26.51 59.91
N THR A 7 17.78 -25.70 59.16
CA THR A 7 18.87 -24.88 59.68
C THR A 7 18.56 -23.39 59.45
N LYS A 8 18.22 -22.74 60.57
CA LYS A 8 18.69 -21.43 61.09
C LYS A 8 18.50 -20.15 60.25
N LEU A 9 17.67 -19.26 60.79
CA LEU A 9 17.74 -17.78 60.66
C LEU A 9 18.95 -17.26 61.49
N PRO A 10 19.62 -16.15 61.14
CA PRO A 10 19.23 -14.84 61.72
C PRO A 10 19.68 -13.55 60.95
N ARG A 11 19.24 -12.40 61.49
CA ARG A 11 19.86 -11.03 61.49
C ARG A 11 19.58 -10.02 60.34
N LEU A 12 18.60 -9.15 60.62
CA LEU A 12 18.68 -7.69 60.87
C LEU A 12 19.67 -6.78 60.09
N LEU A 13 19.08 -5.67 59.61
CA LEU A 13 19.57 -4.30 59.44
C LEU A 13 20.50 -3.93 58.26
N GLY A 14 20.00 -3.00 57.43
CA GLY A 14 20.80 -2.20 56.51
C GLY A 14 19.95 -1.32 55.60
N ALA A 15 19.47 -0.18 56.13
CA ALA A 15 18.89 0.88 55.30
C ALA A 15 20.01 1.66 54.62
N ALA A 16 20.01 1.72 53.29
CA ALA A 16 20.81 2.67 52.51
C ALA A 16 19.87 3.41 51.55
N VAL A 17 19.55 4.64 51.93
CA VAL A 17 18.85 5.62 51.10
C VAL A 17 19.91 6.23 50.17
N VAL A 18 19.78 6.03 48.86
CA VAL A 18 20.50 6.83 47.85
C VAL A 18 19.46 7.62 47.07
N SER A 19 19.53 8.94 47.25
CA SER A 19 18.60 9.92 46.71
C SER A 19 18.88 10.21 45.23
N ALA A 20 17.79 10.28 44.46
CA ALA A 20 17.47 11.17 43.35
C ALA A 20 18.56 11.56 42.32
N GLY A 21 18.33 11.09 41.10
CA GLY A 21 18.85 11.67 39.86
C GLY A 21 17.95 11.30 38.69
N ALA A 22 16.71 11.80 38.65
CA ALA A 22 15.85 11.65 37.48
C ALA A 22 16.33 12.63 36.40
N ILE A 23 17.16 12.15 35.47
CA ILE A 23 17.48 12.88 34.24
C ILE A 23 16.19 12.87 33.40
N LEU A 24 15.45 13.98 33.42
CA LEU A 24 14.42 14.21 32.41
C LEU A 24 15.12 14.45 31.07
N ALA A 25 15.38 13.38 30.34
CA ALA A 25 15.67 13.47 28.92
C ALA A 25 14.38 13.93 28.22
N THR A 26 14.28 15.23 27.93
CA THR A 26 13.26 15.74 27.01
C THR A 26 13.59 15.22 25.63
N THR A 27 13.08 14.04 25.30
CA THR A 27 13.09 13.53 23.94
C THR A 27 12.12 14.39 23.14
N THR A 28 12.65 15.33 22.36
CA THR A 28 11.86 15.95 21.30
C THR A 28 11.57 14.84 20.29
N ALA A 29 10.37 14.29 20.34
CA ALA A 29 9.90 13.36 19.33
C ALA A 29 10.04 14.03 17.95
N PRO A 30 10.58 13.33 16.93
CA PRO A 30 10.64 13.88 15.59
C PRO A 30 9.21 14.25 15.15
N THR A 31 9.02 15.50 14.76
CA THR A 31 7.78 15.96 14.14
C THR A 31 7.68 15.31 12.76
N ALA A 32 6.80 14.33 12.61
CA ALA A 32 6.42 13.83 11.30
C ALA A 32 5.59 14.91 10.59
N THR A 33 6.10 15.44 9.49
CA THR A 33 5.29 16.22 8.54
C THR A 33 4.87 15.24 7.46
N ALA A 34 3.56 15.11 7.23
CA ALA A 34 3.08 14.36 6.07
C ALA A 34 3.58 15.06 4.81
N GLU A 35 4.11 14.30 3.86
CA GLU A 35 4.41 14.86 2.54
C GLU A 35 3.13 15.48 1.97
N PRO A 36 3.17 16.70 1.42
CA PRO A 36 1.97 17.32 0.88
C PRO A 36 1.40 16.45 -0.24
N CYS A 37 0.09 16.19 -0.19
CA CYS A 37 -0.61 15.43 -1.22
C CYS A 37 -0.43 16.06 -2.60
N ALA A 38 -0.14 15.25 -3.62
CA ALA A 38 -0.08 15.73 -4.99
C ALA A 38 -1.46 16.18 -5.51
N ASP A 39 -1.47 17.13 -6.45
CA ASP A 39 -2.71 17.52 -7.13
C ASP A 39 -3.30 16.35 -7.93
N VAL A 40 -2.43 15.54 -8.55
CA VAL A 40 -2.77 14.38 -9.35
C VAL A 40 -1.91 13.19 -8.92
N GLU A 41 -2.51 12.01 -8.85
CA GLU A 41 -1.79 10.74 -8.74
C GLU A 41 -2.14 9.86 -9.93
N LEU A 42 -1.11 9.32 -10.60
CA LEU A 42 -1.26 8.32 -11.63
C LEU A 42 -0.98 6.93 -11.04
N VAL A 43 -2.02 6.11 -10.92
CA VAL A 43 -1.93 4.69 -10.56
C VAL A 43 -1.87 3.88 -11.85
N PHE A 44 -0.69 3.35 -12.21
CA PHE A 44 -0.47 2.73 -13.52
C PHE A 44 -0.02 1.28 -13.41
N ALA A 45 -0.74 0.38 -14.07
CA ALA A 45 -0.40 -1.03 -14.21
C ALA A 45 0.36 -1.30 -15.52
N ARG A 46 1.62 -1.74 -15.41
CA ARG A 46 2.46 -2.15 -16.54
C ARG A 46 1.89 -3.38 -17.28
N GLY A 47 2.39 -3.69 -18.46
CA GLY A 47 2.04 -4.88 -19.23
C GLY A 47 2.83 -6.14 -18.85
N THR A 48 2.40 -7.27 -19.42
CA THR A 48 3.01 -8.59 -19.22
C THR A 48 4.50 -8.60 -19.56
N GLY A 49 5.32 -9.17 -18.69
CA GLY A 49 6.77 -9.30 -18.85
C GLY A 49 7.55 -8.00 -18.66
N GLU A 50 6.88 -6.87 -18.42
CA GLU A 50 7.58 -5.60 -18.16
C GLU A 50 8.24 -5.62 -16.77
N ALA A 51 9.42 -4.98 -16.67
CA ALA A 51 10.14 -4.85 -15.41
C ALA A 51 9.33 -4.06 -14.37
N PRO A 52 9.56 -4.29 -13.05
CA PRO A 52 8.90 -3.53 -11.99
C PRO A 52 8.98 -2.01 -12.20
N GLY A 53 7.89 -1.31 -11.87
CA GLY A 53 7.65 0.09 -12.23
C GLY A 53 6.43 0.23 -13.14
N VAL A 54 6.37 1.33 -13.89
CA VAL A 54 5.25 1.62 -14.81
C VAL A 54 5.41 0.99 -16.20
N GLY A 55 6.55 0.36 -16.50
CA GLY A 55 6.86 -0.16 -17.84
C GLY A 55 7.23 0.95 -18.85
N GLY A 56 7.57 0.56 -20.08
CA GLY A 56 7.99 1.50 -21.11
C GLY A 56 6.84 2.38 -21.62
N VAL A 57 5.66 1.77 -21.82
CA VAL A 57 4.44 2.50 -22.22
C VAL A 57 3.99 3.42 -21.10
N GLY A 58 3.97 2.93 -19.85
CA GLY A 58 3.61 3.75 -18.71
C GLY A 58 4.56 4.92 -18.49
N GLN A 59 5.88 4.73 -18.68
CA GLN A 59 6.83 5.84 -18.57
C GLN A 59 6.55 6.92 -19.64
N SER A 60 6.28 6.51 -20.88
CA SER A 60 5.91 7.44 -21.95
C SER A 60 4.62 8.21 -21.62
N TYR A 61 3.64 7.53 -21.00
CA TYR A 61 2.41 8.16 -20.55
C TYR A 61 2.63 9.13 -19.38
N VAL A 62 3.45 8.74 -18.39
CA VAL A 62 3.86 9.61 -17.27
C VAL A 62 4.48 10.90 -17.79
N ASP A 63 5.42 10.80 -18.74
CA ASP A 63 6.11 11.95 -19.30
C ASP A 63 5.13 12.88 -20.07
N ALA A 64 4.24 12.28 -20.87
CA ALA A 64 3.20 13.02 -21.59
C ALA A 64 2.18 13.69 -20.65
N LEU A 65 1.81 13.03 -19.55
CA LEU A 65 0.89 13.57 -18.55
C LEU A 65 1.55 14.74 -17.81
N ARG A 66 2.80 14.58 -17.34
CA ARG A 66 3.56 15.67 -16.69
C ARG A 66 3.63 16.92 -17.58
N ALA A 67 3.86 16.75 -18.87
CA ALA A 67 3.91 17.86 -19.82
C ALA A 67 2.57 18.63 -19.94
N GLN A 68 1.44 17.98 -19.65
CA GLN A 68 0.09 18.56 -19.77
C GLN A 68 -0.46 19.11 -18.45
N LEU A 69 0.13 18.76 -17.31
CA LEU A 69 -0.43 19.11 -16.00
C LEU A 69 -0.24 20.58 -15.61
N GLY A 70 0.65 21.30 -16.29
CA GLY A 70 0.95 22.70 -16.00
C GLY A 70 1.64 22.82 -14.64
N PRO A 71 1.16 23.69 -13.72
CA PRO A 71 1.79 23.89 -12.41
C PRO A 71 1.44 22.80 -11.38
N ARG A 72 0.56 21.85 -11.74
CA ARG A 72 0.09 20.81 -10.81
C ARG A 72 1.14 19.75 -10.56
N THR A 73 1.23 19.27 -9.32
CA THR A 73 2.13 18.17 -8.95
C THR A 73 1.56 16.82 -9.40
N LEU A 74 2.44 15.89 -9.77
CA LEU A 74 2.10 14.52 -10.16
C LEU A 74 2.91 13.52 -9.35
N ASP A 75 2.20 12.70 -8.59
CA ASP A 75 2.73 11.45 -8.06
C ASP A 75 2.40 10.28 -8.98
N VAL A 76 3.26 9.27 -8.98
CA VAL A 76 3.12 8.08 -9.81
C VAL A 76 3.25 6.85 -8.94
N TYR A 77 2.19 6.07 -8.89
CA TYR A 77 2.17 4.78 -8.24
C TYR A 77 2.23 3.65 -9.28
N PRO A 78 3.35 2.93 -9.37
CA PRO A 78 3.43 1.72 -10.17
C PRO A 78 2.72 0.58 -9.43
N VAL A 79 1.65 0.05 -10.02
CA VAL A 79 0.90 -1.08 -9.41
C VAL A 79 1.85 -2.24 -9.16
N ASN A 80 1.88 -2.69 -7.90
CA ASN A 80 2.82 -3.69 -7.42
C ASN A 80 2.25 -5.09 -7.57
N TYR A 81 2.47 -5.65 -8.76
CA TYR A 81 2.10 -7.01 -9.10
C TYR A 81 3.16 -7.66 -9.99
N ALA A 82 3.10 -8.97 -10.20
CA ALA A 82 4.15 -9.68 -10.93
C ALA A 82 4.18 -9.34 -12.43
N ALA A 83 3.05 -9.00 -13.05
CA ALA A 83 2.90 -8.85 -14.49
C ALA A 83 3.44 -10.08 -15.27
N SER A 84 3.18 -11.27 -14.74
CA SER A 84 3.81 -12.52 -15.20
C SER A 84 3.47 -12.85 -16.66
N ASP A 85 4.47 -13.31 -17.41
CA ASP A 85 4.38 -13.85 -18.76
C ASP A 85 4.41 -15.39 -18.79
N ASP A 86 4.24 -16.05 -17.63
CA ASP A 86 4.11 -17.50 -17.55
C ASP A 86 2.74 -17.98 -18.05
N PHE A 87 2.58 -17.96 -19.37
CA PHE A 87 1.37 -18.43 -20.04
C PHE A 87 1.15 -19.94 -19.93
N ASN A 88 2.18 -20.71 -19.53
CA ASN A 88 2.09 -22.15 -19.31
C ASN A 88 1.38 -22.47 -17.99
N ASN A 89 1.38 -21.53 -17.04
CA ASN A 89 0.65 -21.63 -15.80
C ASN A 89 -0.52 -20.65 -15.77
N ARG A 90 -1.66 -21.08 -16.35
CA ARG A 90 -2.83 -20.23 -16.54
C ARG A 90 -3.45 -19.72 -15.23
N GLU A 91 -3.32 -20.50 -14.16
CA GLU A 91 -3.77 -20.11 -12.81
C GLU A 91 -2.87 -19.02 -12.23
N ALA A 92 -1.55 -19.17 -12.32
CA ALA A 92 -0.60 -18.13 -11.89
C ALA A 92 -0.69 -16.86 -12.75
N PHE A 93 -0.95 -17.01 -14.05
CA PHE A 93 -1.21 -15.87 -14.93
C PHE A 93 -2.50 -15.15 -14.51
N ALA A 94 -3.57 -15.86 -14.16
CA ALA A 94 -4.79 -15.23 -13.67
C ALA A 94 -4.58 -14.56 -12.29
N SER A 95 -3.80 -15.18 -11.40
CA SER A 95 -3.54 -14.62 -10.06
C SER A 95 -2.79 -13.30 -10.13
N THR A 96 -1.92 -13.09 -11.12
CA THR A 96 -1.22 -11.81 -11.28
C THR A 96 -2.19 -10.65 -11.49
N VAL A 97 -3.25 -10.84 -12.29
CA VAL A 97 -4.26 -9.80 -12.53
C VAL A 97 -5.04 -9.53 -11.24
N ILE A 98 -5.45 -10.58 -10.53
CA ILE A 98 -6.16 -10.45 -9.24
C ILE A 98 -5.31 -9.66 -8.22
N ASP A 99 -4.02 -9.97 -8.14
CA ASP A 99 -3.09 -9.27 -7.24
C ASP A 99 -2.94 -7.80 -7.63
N GLY A 100 -2.81 -7.50 -8.93
CA GLY A 100 -2.76 -6.13 -9.42
C GLY A 100 -4.03 -5.33 -9.12
N VAL A 101 -5.21 -5.94 -9.28
CA VAL A 101 -6.49 -5.27 -8.99
C VAL A 101 -6.60 -4.98 -7.49
N ARG A 102 -6.19 -5.93 -6.64
CA ARG A 102 -6.18 -5.75 -5.19
C ARG A 102 -5.21 -4.67 -4.74
N ASP A 103 -3.99 -4.67 -5.27
CA ASP A 103 -2.97 -3.68 -4.96
C ASP A 103 -3.43 -2.26 -5.36
N ALA A 104 -3.81 -2.09 -6.63
CA ALA A 104 -4.29 -0.81 -7.14
C ALA A 104 -5.56 -0.34 -6.39
N GLY A 105 -6.52 -1.23 -6.15
CA GLY A 105 -7.75 -0.89 -5.43
C GLY A 105 -7.50 -0.48 -3.98
N ASN A 106 -6.54 -1.11 -3.29
CA ASN A 106 -6.13 -0.72 -1.95
C ASN A 106 -5.44 0.65 -1.96
N HIS A 107 -4.55 0.89 -2.93
CA HIS A 107 -3.84 2.17 -3.07
C HIS A 107 -4.81 3.32 -3.36
N VAL A 108 -5.74 3.14 -4.31
CA VAL A 108 -6.76 4.14 -4.64
C VAL A 108 -7.61 4.51 -3.41
N GLN A 109 -8.01 3.53 -2.61
CA GLN A 109 -8.75 3.79 -1.37
C GLN A 109 -7.90 4.53 -0.33
N ALA A 110 -6.62 4.17 -0.20
CA ALA A 110 -5.70 4.83 0.70
C ALA A 110 -5.48 6.30 0.28
N THR A 111 -5.26 6.57 -1.01
CA THR A 111 -5.13 7.93 -1.53
C THR A 111 -6.42 8.73 -1.31
N ALA A 112 -7.59 8.16 -1.60
CA ALA A 112 -8.87 8.84 -1.36
C ALA A 112 -9.07 9.21 0.13
N ALA A 113 -8.67 8.33 1.05
CA ALA A 113 -8.80 8.57 2.49
C ALA A 113 -7.78 9.58 3.04
N ASN A 114 -6.53 9.49 2.61
CA ASN A 114 -5.44 10.29 3.16
C ASN A 114 -5.25 11.63 2.43
N CYS A 115 -5.63 11.67 1.15
CA CYS A 115 -5.45 12.79 0.24
C CYS A 115 -6.74 13.06 -0.57
N PRO A 116 -7.85 13.45 0.09
CA PRO A 116 -9.16 13.54 -0.55
C PRO A 116 -9.26 14.58 -1.68
N ALA A 117 -8.33 15.55 -1.72
CA ALA A 117 -8.27 16.55 -2.79
C ALA A 117 -7.51 16.05 -4.05
N THR A 118 -6.67 15.02 -3.91
CA THR A 118 -5.90 14.45 -5.03
C THR A 118 -6.84 13.83 -6.06
N LYS A 119 -6.57 14.15 -7.34
CA LYS A 119 -7.29 13.53 -8.46
C LYS A 119 -6.53 12.30 -8.93
N ILE A 120 -7.20 11.15 -8.87
CA ILE A 120 -6.61 9.87 -9.24
C ILE A 120 -6.88 9.61 -10.72
N VAL A 121 -5.82 9.38 -11.48
CA VAL A 121 -5.88 8.83 -12.84
C VAL A 121 -5.47 7.38 -12.75
N LEU A 122 -6.37 6.48 -13.11
CA LEU A 122 -6.08 5.05 -13.17
C LEU A 122 -5.74 4.69 -14.61
N GLY A 123 -4.69 3.90 -14.82
CA GLY A 123 -4.40 3.44 -16.18
C GLY A 123 -3.61 2.15 -16.25
N GLY A 124 -3.54 1.61 -17.46
CA GLY A 124 -2.72 0.43 -17.68
C GLY A 124 -2.56 0.03 -19.14
N TYR A 125 -1.55 -0.79 -19.37
CA TYR A 125 -1.21 -1.28 -20.71
C TYR A 125 -1.31 -2.80 -20.80
N SER A 126 -1.95 -3.32 -21.86
CA SER A 126 -2.08 -4.76 -22.10
C SER A 126 -2.74 -5.49 -20.91
N GLN A 127 -2.07 -6.42 -20.23
CA GLN A 127 -2.55 -7.03 -18.99
C GLN A 127 -2.85 -5.99 -17.90
N GLY A 128 -2.09 -4.90 -17.83
CA GLY A 128 -2.34 -3.80 -16.91
C GLY A 128 -3.64 -3.05 -17.22
N ALA A 129 -4.09 -3.01 -18.48
CA ALA A 129 -5.40 -2.42 -18.81
C ALA A 129 -6.55 -3.25 -18.23
N ILE A 130 -6.38 -4.59 -18.18
CA ILE A 130 -7.32 -5.50 -17.51
C ILE A 130 -7.36 -5.19 -16.01
N VAL A 131 -6.19 -4.98 -15.38
CA VAL A 131 -6.09 -4.57 -13.98
C VAL A 131 -6.83 -3.25 -13.75
N ALA A 132 -6.51 -2.19 -14.51
CA ALA A 132 -7.13 -0.88 -14.36
C ALA A 132 -8.65 -0.93 -14.54
N GLY A 133 -9.15 -1.67 -15.54
CA GLY A 133 -10.58 -1.84 -15.77
C GLY A 133 -11.29 -2.49 -14.57
N PHE A 134 -10.75 -3.59 -14.05
CA PHE A 134 -11.40 -4.32 -12.94
C PHE A 134 -11.33 -3.61 -11.60
N VAL A 135 -10.36 -2.74 -11.35
CA VAL A 135 -10.35 -1.88 -10.15
C VAL A 135 -11.61 -1.03 -10.08
N THR A 136 -12.12 -0.57 -11.22
CA THR A 136 -13.32 0.28 -11.31
C THR A 136 -14.61 -0.49 -11.58
N ALA A 137 -14.56 -1.83 -11.64
CA ALA A 137 -15.75 -2.64 -11.82
C ALA A 137 -16.62 -2.59 -10.55
N ASP A 138 -17.93 -2.47 -10.75
CA ASP A 138 -18.93 -2.47 -9.68
C ASP A 138 -19.23 -3.89 -9.17
N GLN A 139 -18.78 -4.91 -9.90
CA GLN A 139 -19.06 -6.31 -9.64
C GLN A 139 -17.83 -7.18 -9.90
N VAL A 140 -17.72 -8.25 -9.11
CA VAL A 140 -16.73 -9.30 -9.36
C VAL A 140 -17.10 -10.04 -10.65
N PRO A 141 -16.17 -10.19 -11.62
CA PRO A 141 -16.46 -10.86 -12.88
C PRO A 141 -16.90 -12.31 -12.67
N ALA A 142 -17.87 -12.75 -13.49
CA ALA A 142 -18.31 -14.13 -13.50
C ALA A 142 -17.12 -15.08 -13.77
N GLY A 143 -16.95 -16.09 -12.93
CA GLY A 143 -15.86 -17.07 -13.04
C GLY A 143 -14.65 -16.80 -12.14
N VAL A 144 -14.57 -15.65 -11.48
CA VAL A 144 -13.57 -15.42 -10.41
C VAL A 144 -14.14 -15.93 -9.08
N PRO A 145 -13.47 -16.87 -8.38
CA PRO A 145 -13.95 -17.33 -7.09
C PRO A 145 -13.99 -16.18 -6.07
N ALA A 146 -15.12 -16.03 -5.36
CA ALA A 146 -15.31 -14.94 -4.39
C ALA A 146 -14.24 -14.90 -3.29
N ALA A 147 -13.65 -16.06 -2.96
CA ALA A 147 -12.58 -16.17 -1.96
C ALA A 147 -11.28 -15.47 -2.37
N VAL A 148 -11.05 -15.25 -3.67
CA VAL A 148 -9.84 -14.59 -4.19
C VAL A 148 -10.13 -13.26 -4.88
N ALA A 149 -11.40 -12.97 -5.16
CA ALA A 149 -11.81 -11.75 -5.83
C ALA A 149 -11.58 -10.50 -4.95
N PRO A 150 -10.90 -9.47 -5.47
CA PRO A 150 -10.89 -8.16 -4.84
C PRO A 150 -12.33 -7.63 -4.76
N GLN A 151 -12.67 -6.98 -3.65
CA GLN A 151 -13.97 -6.35 -3.53
C GLN A 151 -14.03 -5.07 -4.38
N PRO A 152 -15.19 -4.74 -4.97
CA PRO A 152 -15.39 -3.46 -5.64
C PRO A 152 -15.04 -2.28 -4.72
N LEU A 153 -14.55 -1.20 -5.33
CA LEU A 153 -14.29 0.04 -4.61
C LEU A 153 -15.58 0.57 -3.96
N PRO A 154 -15.51 1.16 -2.75
CA PRO A 154 -16.64 1.88 -2.18
C PRO A 154 -17.10 3.00 -3.11
N ALA A 155 -18.41 3.26 -3.17
CA ALA A 155 -18.95 4.33 -4.01
C ALA A 155 -18.35 5.71 -3.69
N SER A 156 -17.97 5.96 -2.43
CA SER A 156 -17.29 7.19 -2.01
C SER A 156 -15.92 7.37 -2.66
N THR A 157 -15.26 6.30 -3.10
CA THR A 157 -13.96 6.37 -3.78
C THR A 157 -14.10 6.82 -5.24
N ALA A 158 -15.26 6.61 -5.86
CA ALA A 158 -15.49 6.94 -7.26
C ALA A 158 -15.33 8.44 -7.56
N ASP A 159 -15.71 9.31 -6.62
CA ASP A 159 -15.59 10.78 -6.78
C ASP A 159 -14.14 11.29 -6.80
N HIS A 160 -13.17 10.44 -6.42
CA HIS A 160 -11.74 10.75 -6.46
C HIS A 160 -11.06 10.31 -7.76
N VAL A 161 -11.66 9.36 -8.49
CA VAL A 161 -11.14 8.88 -9.79
C VAL A 161 -11.58 9.82 -10.90
N ALA A 162 -10.64 10.60 -11.43
CA ALA A 162 -10.90 11.60 -12.45
C ALA A 162 -10.91 11.02 -13.87
N ALA A 163 -10.17 9.94 -14.12
CA ALA A 163 -10.09 9.27 -15.41
C ALA A 163 -9.61 7.82 -15.28
N VAL A 164 -9.99 7.00 -16.27
CA VAL A 164 -9.45 5.65 -16.52
C VAL A 164 -8.93 5.60 -17.94
N THR A 165 -7.67 5.20 -18.14
CA THR A 165 -6.96 5.30 -19.45
C THR A 165 -6.20 4.05 -19.83
#